data_AF-A0A5K4FAR3-F1
#
_entry.id   AF-A0A5K4FAR3-F1
#
_cell.length_a   1.000
_cell.length_b   1.000
_cell.length_c   1.000
_cell.angle_alpha   90.00
_cell.angle_beta   90.00
_cell.angle_gamma   90.00
#
_symmetry.space_group_name_H-M   'P 1'
#
loop_
_entity.id
_entity.type
_entity.pdbx_description
1 polymer ?
#
loop_
_entity_poly.entity_id
_entity_poly.type
_entity_poly.pdbx_seq_one_letter_code
_entity_poly.pdbx_strand_id
1 'polypeptide(L)'
;MSGHQESAKIKSTDMPESMQCIAVDCCAAACERFKDDRDIAKYIKQEFDKRYGGTWQCIVGKRFGCYVSHTENSFIYFHLYLNAVLLFQAVP
;
A
#
# COMPACT_ATOMS: atom_id res chain seq x y z
N MET A 1 -2.03 -20.49 18.71
CA MET A 1 -1.69 -19.43 17.75
C MET A 1 -2.80 -18.40 17.80
N SER A 2 -2.60 -17.27 18.49
CA SER A 2 -3.59 -16.20 18.60
C SER A 2 -3.69 -15.46 17.26
N GLY A 3 -4.47 -16.03 16.33
CA GLY A 3 -4.80 -15.42 15.04
C GLY A 3 -5.65 -14.18 15.25
N HIS A 4 -5.02 -13.05 15.56
CA HIS A 4 -5.66 -11.77 15.32
C HIS A 4 -5.62 -11.57 13.81
N GLN A 5 -6.78 -11.69 13.16
CA GLN A 5 -6.97 -11.08 11.84
C GLN A 5 -6.82 -9.57 12.05
N GLU A 6 -5.59 -9.06 11.99
CA GLU A 6 -5.37 -7.62 12.05
C GLU A 6 -5.95 -7.01 10.78
N SER A 7 -7.10 -6.34 10.93
CA SER A 7 -7.69 -5.56 9.85
C SER A 7 -6.82 -4.35 9.57
N ALA A 8 -6.65 -4.03 8.27
CA ALA A 8 -5.97 -2.82 7.87
C ALA A 8 -6.71 -1.59 8.43
N LYS A 9 -5.94 -0.63 8.94
CA LYS A 9 -6.44 0.65 9.43
C LYS A 9 -6.13 1.73 8.40
N ILE A 10 -7.09 2.03 7.54
CA ILE A 10 -6.98 3.13 6.58
C ILE A 10 -6.90 4.45 7.35
N LYS A 11 -5.88 5.26 7.05
CA LYS A 11 -5.61 6.55 7.72
C LYS A 11 -5.99 7.73 6.83
N SER A 12 -5.74 7.62 5.54
CA SER A 12 -6.12 8.62 4.55
C SER A 12 -6.15 7.95 3.18
N THR A 13 -7.11 8.31 2.34
CA THR A 13 -7.29 7.73 1.02
C THR A 13 -8.19 8.61 0.18
N ASP A 14 -7.94 8.65 -1.12
CA ASP A 14 -8.91 9.11 -2.13
C ASP A 14 -9.32 7.98 -3.09
N MET A 15 -8.69 6.80 -2.99
CA MET A 15 -9.07 5.61 -3.76
C MET A 15 -10.52 5.16 -3.46
N PRO A 16 -11.26 4.66 -4.46
CA PRO A 16 -12.53 3.95 -4.25
C PRO A 16 -12.36 2.72 -3.34
N GLU A 17 -13.40 2.36 -2.59
CA GLU A 17 -13.36 1.24 -1.63
C GLU A 17 -12.87 -0.08 -2.24
N SER A 18 -13.28 -0.39 -3.48
CA SER A 18 -12.83 -1.59 -4.18
C SER A 18 -11.32 -1.62 -4.40
N MET A 19 -10.70 -0.47 -4.67
CA MET A 19 -9.26 -0.33 -4.86
C MET A 19 -8.51 -0.34 -3.53
N GLN A 20 -9.12 0.18 -2.47
CA GLN A 20 -8.59 0.05 -1.11
C GLN A 20 -8.49 -1.41 -0.66
N CYS A 21 -9.53 -2.22 -0.91
CA CYS A 21 -9.51 -3.66 -0.62
C CYS A 21 -8.35 -4.35 -1.35
N ILE A 22 -8.15 -4.03 -2.63
CA ILE A 22 -7.05 -4.59 -3.43
C ILE A 22 -5.68 -4.16 -2.89
N ALA A 23 -5.53 -2.91 -2.44
CA ALA A 23 -4.29 -2.42 -1.83
C ALA A 23 -3.95 -3.19 -0.54
N VAL A 24 -4.95 -3.41 0.31
CA VAL A 24 -4.82 -4.16 1.56
C VAL A 24 -4.49 -5.63 1.30
N ASP A 25 -5.22 -6.29 0.40
CA ASP A 25 -4.99 -7.69 0.05
C ASP A 25 -3.61 -7.91 -0.55
N CYS A 26 -3.19 -7.00 -1.45
CA CYS A 26 -1.86 -7.03 -2.04
C CYS A 26 -0.76 -6.87 -0.98
N CYS A 27 -0.97 -5.97 -0.01
CA CYS A 27 -0.04 -5.79 1.10
C CYS A 27 0.01 -7.01 2.03
N ALA A 28 -1.13 -7.64 2.33
CA ALA A 28 -1.17 -8.85 3.14
C ALA A 28 -0.37 -9.98 2.48
N ALA A 29 -0.61 -10.23 1.19
CA ALA A 29 0.13 -11.21 0.40
C ALA A 29 1.65 -10.89 0.34
N ALA A 30 2.01 -9.61 0.23
CA ALA A 30 3.41 -9.18 0.25
C ALA A 30 4.09 -9.50 1.58
N CYS A 31 3.44 -9.20 2.72
CA CYS A 31 3.94 -9.45 4.07
C CYS A 31 4.10 -10.96 4.40
N GLU A 32 3.31 -11.82 3.76
CA GLU A 32 3.46 -13.27 3.87
C GLU A 32 4.70 -13.77 3.12
N ARG A 33 5.01 -13.17 1.96
CA ARG A 33 6.08 -13.60 1.05
C ARG A 33 7.45 -13.00 1.37
N PHE A 34 7.47 -11.77 1.87
CA PHE A 34 8.70 -10.99 2.04
C PHE A 34 8.82 -10.50 3.48
N LYS A 35 10.06 -10.36 3.95
CA LYS A 35 10.38 -9.79 5.27
C LYS A 35 11.00 -8.41 5.19
N ASP A 36 11.60 -8.08 4.05
CA ASP A 36 12.24 -6.79 3.81
C ASP A 36 11.21 -5.78 3.31
N ASP A 37 11.16 -4.60 3.94
CA ASP A 37 10.20 -3.55 3.63
C ASP A 37 10.28 -3.10 2.16
N ARG A 38 11.47 -3.07 1.57
CA ARG A 38 11.67 -2.67 0.17
C ARG A 38 11.11 -3.72 -0.78
N ASP A 39 11.25 -5.00 -0.47
CA ASP A 39 10.68 -6.08 -1.30
C ASP A 39 9.16 -6.11 -1.21
N ILE A 40 8.59 -5.84 -0.03
CA ILE A 40 7.14 -5.65 0.15
C ILE A 40 6.65 -4.47 -0.70
N ALA A 41 7.30 -3.30 -0.58
CA ALA A 41 6.95 -2.11 -1.34
C ALA A 41 7.04 -2.34 -2.85
N LYS A 42 8.12 -2.99 -3.30
CA LYS A 42 8.34 -3.36 -4.70
C LYS A 42 7.21 -4.24 -5.23
N TYR A 43 6.80 -5.26 -4.46
CA TYR A 43 5.72 -6.15 -4.87
C TYR A 43 4.40 -5.40 -5.06
N ILE A 44 3.99 -4.60 -4.07
CA ILE A 44 2.73 -3.84 -4.12
C ILE A 44 2.74 -2.86 -5.30
N LYS A 45 3.84 -2.12 -5.47
CA LYS A 45 4.03 -1.20 -6.60
C LYS A 45 3.85 -1.93 -7.94
N GLN A 46 4.53 -3.05 -8.13
CA GLN A 46 4.49 -3.81 -9.39
C GLN A 46 3.10 -4.37 -9.71
N GLU A 47 2.36 -4.83 -8.70
CA GLU A 47 0.97 -5.26 -8.90
C GLU A 47 0.06 -4.10 -9.33
N PHE A 48 0.23 -2.93 -8.73
CA PHE A 48 -0.55 -1.74 -9.10
C PHE A 48 -0.16 -1.17 -10.47
N ASP A 49 1.14 -1.12 -10.80
CA ASP A 49 1.62 -0.78 -12.15
C ASP A 49 0.96 -1.70 -13.19
N LYS A 50 0.93 -3.02 -12.92
CA LYS A 50 0.36 -4.01 -13.84
C LYS A 50 -1.16 -3.89 -13.96
N ARG A 51 -1.86 -3.66 -12.85
CA ARG A 51 -3.32 -3.69 -12.78
C ARG A 51 -3.98 -2.41 -13.26
N TYR A 52 -3.36 -1.26 -12.97
CA TYR A 52 -3.95 0.05 -13.21
C TYR A 52 -3.15 0.91 -14.21
N GLY A 53 -1.97 0.44 -14.63
CA GLY A 53 -1.07 1.23 -15.47
C GLY A 53 -0.51 2.46 -14.75
N GLY A 54 0.23 3.27 -15.50
CA GLY A 54 0.92 4.44 -14.97
C GLY A 54 2.12 4.08 -14.09
N THR A 55 2.62 5.08 -13.36
CA THR A 55 3.79 4.92 -12.49
C THR A 55 3.35 4.98 -11.04
N TRP A 56 3.32 3.84 -10.36
CA TRP A 56 3.02 3.78 -8.93
C TRP A 56 4.28 3.94 -8.08
N GLN A 57 4.09 4.47 -6.88
CA GLN A 57 5.09 4.57 -5.83
C GLN A 57 4.54 3.90 -4.58
N CYS A 58 5.35 3.11 -3.91
CA CYS A 58 4.98 2.47 -2.66
C CYS A 58 6.10 2.64 -1.64
N ILE A 59 5.75 3.10 -0.45
CA ILE A 59 6.65 3.20 0.70
C ILE A 59 6.09 2.34 1.81
N VAL A 60 6.95 1.49 2.36
CA VAL A 60 6.64 0.62 3.50
C VAL A 60 7.67 0.91 4.59
N GLY A 61 7.20 1.02 5.83
CA GLY A 61 8.08 1.13 6.99
C GLY A 61 7.29 1.42 8.26
N LYS A 62 7.96 1.37 9.40
CA LYS A 62 7.31 1.58 10.72
C LYS A 62 6.92 3.04 10.96
N ARG A 63 7.75 3.98 10.50
CA ARG A 63 7.58 5.43 10.69
C ARG A 63 8.22 6.18 9.53
N PHE A 64 7.46 7.07 8.92
CA PHE A 64 7.93 8.03 7.93
C PHE A 64 7.03 9.26 7.95
N GLY A 65 7.57 10.40 7.52
CA GLY A 65 6.80 11.58 7.13
C GLY A 65 6.74 11.64 5.60
N CYS A 66 5.62 12.07 5.04
CA CYS A 66 5.45 12.19 3.60
C CYS A 66 4.55 13.38 3.27
N TYR A 67 4.82 14.02 2.14
CA TYR A 67 3.96 15.00 1.51
C TYR A 67 4.13 14.84 0.01
N VAL A 68 3.15 14.21 -0.64
CA VAL A 68 3.30 13.73 -2.03
C VAL A 68 2.19 14.27 -2.91
N SER A 69 2.55 14.67 -4.11
CA SER A 69 1.60 14.88 -5.21
C SER A 69 1.28 13.53 -5.85
N HIS A 70 0.01 13.33 -6.19
CA HIS A 70 -0.50 12.10 -6.78
C HIS A 70 -1.61 12.43 -7.77
N THR A 71 -1.92 11.50 -8.68
CA THR A 71 -3.08 11.62 -9.56
C THR A 71 -4.36 11.39 -8.74
N GLU A 72 -5.50 11.93 -9.20
CA GLU A 72 -6.77 11.82 -8.48
C GLU A 72 -7.23 10.35 -8.32
N ASN A 73 -7.82 10.02 -7.17
CA ASN A 73 -8.37 8.70 -6.84
C ASN A 73 -7.31 7.59 -6.80
N SER A 74 -6.05 7.94 -6.53
CA SER A 74 -4.92 7.02 -6.65
C SER A 74 -4.05 6.94 -5.40
N PHE A 75 -4.46 7.48 -4.27
CA PHE A 75 -3.69 7.56 -3.03
C PHE A 75 -4.36 6.78 -1.90
N ILE A 76 -3.53 6.02 -1.17
CA ILE A 76 -3.92 5.38 0.08
C ILE A 76 -2.73 5.35 1.06
N TYR A 77 -3.03 5.68 2.31
CA TYR A 77 -2.15 5.54 3.46
C TYR A 77 -2.85 4.70 4.53
N PHE A 78 -2.26 3.58 4.92
CA PHE A 78 -2.85 2.67 5.90
C PHE A 78 -1.80 1.95 6.74
N HIS A 79 -2.24 1.38 7.86
CA HIS A 79 -1.44 0.49 8.69
C HIS A 79 -1.93 -0.94 8.55
N LEU A 80 -1.02 -1.88 8.32
CA LEU A 80 -1.28 -3.32 8.33
C LEU A 80 -0.12 -4.02 9.05
N TYR A 81 -0.44 -4.86 10.03
CA TYR A 81 0.54 -5.42 10.97
C TYR A 81 1.36 -4.31 11.66
N LEU A 82 2.69 -4.41 11.59
CA LEU A 82 3.62 -3.42 12.14
C LEU A 82 4.05 -2.36 11.12
N ASN A 83 3.48 -2.39 9.91
CA ASN A 83 3.92 -1.57 8.79
C ASN A 83 2.92 -0.46 8.49
N ALA A 84 3.44 0.74 8.31
CA ALA A 84 2.75 1.81 7.62
C ALA A 84 3.04 1.71 6.13
N VAL A 85 2.00 1.86 5.31
CA VAL A 85 2.06 1.70 3.86
C VAL A 85 1.47 2.94 3.22
N LEU A 86 2.26 3.58 2.37
CA LEU A 86 1.82 4.67 1.50
C LEU A 86 1.93 4.19 0.06
N LEU A 87 0.81 4.15 -0.66
CA LEU A 87 0.73 3.75 -2.05
C LEU A 87 0.04 4.85 -2.84
N PHE A 88 0.68 5.32 -3.90
CA PHE A 88 0.10 6.35 -4.76
C PHE A 88 0.57 6.27 -6.22
N GLN A 89 -0.25 6.73 -7.16
CA GLN A 89 0.19 6.92 -8.55
C GLN A 89 0.84 8.31 -8.69
N ALA A 90 2.08 8.33 -9.19
CA ALA A 90 2.82 9.56 -9.42
C ALA A 90 2.19 10.38 -10.56
N VAL A 91 2.21 11.70 -10.39
CA VAL A 91 1.91 12.63 -11.48
C VAL A 91 2.99 12.44 -12.58
N PRO A 92 2.60 12.28 -13.86
CA PRO A 92 3.53 12.17 -14.98
C PRO A 92 4.52 13.33 -15.10
#